data_AF-A0A926A8E0-F1
#
_entry.id   AF-A0A926A8E0-F1
#
_cell.length_a   1.000
_cell.length_b   1.000
_cell.length_c   1.000
_cell.angle_alpha   90.00
_cell.angle_beta   90.00
_cell.angle_gamma   90.00
#
_symmetry.space_group_name_H-M   'P 1'
#
loop_
_entity.id
_entity.type
_entity.pdbx_description
1 polymer ?
#
loop_
_entity_poly.entity_id
_entity_poly.type
_entity_poly.pdbx_seq_one_letter_code
_entity_poly.pdbx_strand_id
1 'polypeptide(L)'
;RTVTAAASAEEVRAAAVDGWTLVVDEARHPQGWVEITEAFAGTDELIAGGSLYDTESDSLRGALDAALSSPSGFGVAVDGSGAVVGSVKADDVLAALATARRHEAAA
;
A
#
# COMPACT_ATOMS: atom_id res chain seq x y z
N ARG A 1 4.36 -1.31 5.77
CA ARG A 1 4.63 -0.45 6.95
C ARG A 1 4.78 0.98 6.45
N THR A 2 4.51 1.98 7.29
CA THR A 2 4.53 3.41 6.91
C THR A 2 5.50 4.19 7.78
N VAL A 3 6.02 5.29 7.25
CA VAL A 3 6.82 6.29 7.96
C VAL A 3 6.38 7.69 7.57
N THR A 4 6.66 8.69 8.40
CA THR A 4 6.43 10.11 8.05
C THR A 4 7.58 10.66 7.21
N ALA A 5 7.36 11.74 6.46
CA ALA A 5 8.43 12.44 5.73
C ALA A 5 9.58 12.98 6.62
N ALA A 6 9.33 13.14 7.93
CA ALA A 6 10.36 13.52 8.89
C ALA A 6 11.23 12.35 9.40
N ALA A 7 10.94 11.11 8.96
CA ALA A 7 11.67 9.93 9.42
C ALA A 7 13.12 9.93 8.90
N SER A 8 14.04 9.51 9.76
CA SER A 8 15.45 9.32 9.40
C SER A 8 15.61 8.18 8.40
N ALA A 9 16.70 8.21 7.60
CA ALA A 9 16.99 7.15 6.64
C ALA A 9 17.08 5.75 7.29
N GLU A 10 17.52 5.66 8.56
CA GLU A 10 17.54 4.40 9.30
C GLU A 10 16.12 3.89 9.60
N GLU A 11 15.22 4.76 10.06
CA GLU A 11 13.81 4.41 10.32
C GLU A 11 13.10 3.97 9.03
N VAL A 12 13.34 4.68 7.92
CA VAL A 12 12.77 4.33 6.61
C VAL A 12 13.25 2.94 6.17
N ARG A 13 14.55 2.62 6.34
CA ARG A 13 15.09 1.28 6.04
C ARG A 13 14.52 0.20 6.96
N ALA A 14 14.40 0.48 8.26
CA ALA A 14 13.85 -0.47 9.23
C ALA A 14 12.35 -0.77 8.99
N ALA A 15 11.63 0.17 8.37
CA ALA A 15 10.24 -0.01 7.97
C ALA A 15 10.08 -0.75 6.63
N ALA A 16 11.15 -0.94 5.86
CA ALA A 16 11.05 -1.48 4.51
C ALA A 16 10.54 -2.92 4.49
N VAL A 17 9.65 -3.18 3.54
CA VAL A 17 9.13 -4.50 3.21
C VAL A 17 9.41 -4.75 1.75
N ASP A 18 10.10 -5.85 1.44
CA ASP A 18 10.54 -6.20 0.09
C ASP A 18 11.30 -5.04 -0.61
N GLY A 19 12.04 -4.24 0.17
CA GLY A 19 12.80 -3.09 -0.32
C GLY A 19 12.01 -1.78 -0.42
N TRP A 20 10.75 -1.74 0.00
CA TRP A 20 9.88 -0.56 -0.16
C TRP A 20 9.29 -0.06 1.16
N THR A 21 9.17 1.25 1.27
CA THR A 21 8.48 1.92 2.40
C THR A 21 7.49 2.95 1.86
N LEU A 22 6.26 2.97 2.40
CA LEU A 22 5.27 4.00 2.09
C LEU A 22 5.45 5.18 3.03
N VAL A 23 5.57 6.39 2.47
CA VAL A 23 5.63 7.64 3.22
C VAL A 23 4.22 8.22 3.36
N VAL A 24 3.90 8.68 4.56
CA VAL A 24 2.62 9.30 4.89
C VAL A 24 2.83 10.67 5.55
N ASP A 25 1.79 11.53 5.54
CA ASP A 25 1.77 12.75 6.35
C ASP A 25 1.36 12.44 7.81
N GLU A 26 1.23 13.49 8.63
CA GLU A 26 0.81 13.37 10.03
C GLU A 26 -0.62 12.82 10.20
N ALA A 27 -1.48 13.04 9.20
CA ALA A 27 -2.85 12.50 9.15
C ALA A 27 -2.90 11.07 8.56
N ARG A 28 -1.74 10.47 8.26
CA ARG A 28 -1.57 9.17 7.58
C ARG A 28 -2.02 9.15 6.12
N HIS A 29 -2.17 10.28 5.46
CA HIS A 29 -2.43 10.26 4.01
C HIS A 29 -1.17 9.83 3.25
N PRO A 30 -1.29 8.94 2.25
CA PRO A 30 -0.14 8.48 1.48
C PRO A 30 0.45 9.62 0.65
N GLN A 31 1.77 9.82 0.78
CA GLN A 31 2.52 10.84 0.05
C GLN A 31 3.32 10.23 -1.13
N GLY A 32 3.68 8.95 -1.03
CA GLY A 32 4.39 8.22 -2.07
C GLY A 32 5.28 7.13 -1.51
N TRP A 33 5.93 6.39 -2.40
CA TRP A 33 6.81 5.27 -2.07
C TRP A 33 8.27 5.65 -2.10
N VAL A 34 9.06 4.94 -1.30
CA VAL A 34 10.51 4.98 -1.34
C VAL A 34 11.02 3.57 -1.59
N GLU A 35 11.91 3.43 -2.57
CA GLU A 35 12.70 2.22 -2.79
C GLU A 35 14.04 2.31 -2.03
N ILE A 36 14.34 1.31 -1.21
CA ILE A 36 15.60 1.19 -0.49
C ILE A 36 16.66 0.61 -1.43
N THR A 37 17.33 1.50 -2.16
CA THR A 37 18.51 1.18 -2.97
C THR A 37 19.80 1.53 -2.21
N GLU A 38 20.96 1.16 -2.74
CA GLU A 38 22.25 1.58 -2.18
C GLU A 38 22.45 3.11 -2.18
N ALA A 39 21.78 3.82 -3.09
CA ALA A 39 21.81 5.28 -3.21
C ALA A 39 20.75 5.99 -2.35
N PHE A 40 19.90 5.25 -1.62
CA PHE A 40 18.83 5.83 -0.81
C PHE A 40 19.39 6.73 0.31
N ALA A 41 19.03 8.02 0.25
CA ALA A 41 19.50 9.04 1.18
C ALA A 41 18.40 9.63 2.09
N GLY A 42 17.11 9.36 1.82
CA GLY A 42 15.99 9.94 2.56
C GLY A 42 14.71 10.01 1.72
N THR A 43 13.67 10.66 2.26
CA THR A 43 12.33 10.73 1.65
C THR A 43 12.13 11.89 0.67
N ASP A 44 13.20 12.53 0.21
CA ASP A 44 13.12 13.72 -0.66
C ASP A 44 12.65 13.37 -2.09
N GLU A 45 12.88 12.13 -2.54
CA GLU A 45 12.45 11.64 -3.85
C GLU A 45 11.42 10.52 -3.65
N LEU A 46 10.15 10.91 -3.64
CA LEU A 46 9.04 9.97 -3.55
C LEU A 46 8.59 9.51 -4.93
N ILE A 47 8.43 8.21 -5.07
CA ILE A 47 7.82 7.60 -6.24
C ILE A 47 6.30 7.62 -6.04
N ALA A 48 5.64 8.51 -6.77
CA ALA A 48 4.18 8.50 -6.88
C ALA A 48 3.72 7.27 -7.67
N GLY A 49 2.64 6.63 -7.24
CA GLY A 49 2.08 5.50 -7.98
C GLY A 49 1.15 4.62 -7.16
N GLY A 50 0.35 3.85 -7.89
CA GLY A 50 -0.72 3.02 -7.35
C GLY A 50 -2.05 3.77 -7.24
N SER A 51 -3.13 3.10 -7.63
CA SER A 51 -4.47 3.46 -7.17
C SER A 51 -4.55 3.25 -5.65
N LEU A 52 -5.35 4.07 -4.97
CA LEU A 52 -5.73 3.79 -3.58
C LEU A 52 -6.96 2.87 -3.58
N TYR A 53 -7.02 2.00 -2.59
CA TYR A 53 -8.18 1.14 -2.33
C TYR A 53 -8.92 1.67 -1.11
N ASP A 54 -10.10 2.26 -1.30
CA ASP A 54 -10.95 2.69 -0.21
C ASP A 54 -11.69 1.48 0.38
N THR A 55 -11.37 1.14 1.62
CA THR A 55 -11.91 -0.07 2.29
C THR A 55 -13.41 0.01 2.58
N GLU A 56 -14.01 1.20 2.53
CA GLU A 56 -15.43 1.43 2.82
C GLU A 56 -16.27 1.47 1.54
N SER A 57 -15.73 1.99 0.42
CA SER A 57 -16.49 2.16 -0.81
C SER A 57 -16.08 1.25 -1.98
N ASP A 58 -14.83 0.77 -2.02
CA ASP A 58 -14.35 0.00 -3.16
C ASP A 58 -14.60 -1.51 -3.04
N SER A 59 -14.64 -2.16 -4.20
CA SER A 59 -14.71 -3.62 -4.31
C SER A 59 -13.32 -4.27 -4.27
N LEU A 60 -13.28 -5.60 -4.16
CA LEU A 60 -12.06 -6.39 -4.34
C LEU A 60 -11.36 -6.14 -5.70
N ARG A 61 -12.08 -5.65 -6.73
CA ARG A 61 -11.45 -5.24 -7.98
C ARG A 61 -10.58 -4.00 -7.80
N GLY A 62 -11.03 -3.02 -7.00
CA GLY A 62 -10.25 -1.83 -6.65
C GLY A 62 -9.01 -2.20 -5.84
N ALA A 63 -9.15 -3.13 -4.88
CA ALA A 63 -8.01 -3.67 -4.15
C ALA A 63 -6.97 -4.33 -5.07
N LEU A 64 -7.41 -5.10 -6.07
CA LEU A 64 -6.51 -5.72 -7.05
C LEU A 64 -5.84 -4.66 -7.94
N ASP A 65 -6.59 -3.67 -8.42
CA ASP A 65 -6.06 -2.57 -9.23
C ASP A 65 -4.98 -1.78 -8.48
N ALA A 66 -5.23 -1.45 -7.20
CA ALA A 66 -4.28 -0.80 -6.31
C ALA A 66 -2.97 -1.61 -6.18
N ALA A 67 -3.07 -2.94 -6.04
CA ALA A 67 -1.89 -3.80 -5.96
C ALA A 67 -1.12 -3.88 -7.28
N LEU A 68 -1.82 -3.97 -8.42
CA LEU A 68 -1.21 -4.11 -9.74
C LEU A 68 -0.55 -2.82 -10.25
N SER A 69 -1.09 -1.67 -9.87
CA SER A 69 -0.56 -0.35 -10.27
C SER A 69 0.49 0.21 -9.31
N SER A 70 0.71 -0.45 -8.17
CA SER A 70 1.70 -0.03 -7.17
C SER A 70 3.13 -0.38 -7.62
N PRO A 71 4.09 0.57 -7.53
CA PRO A 71 5.49 0.28 -7.86
C PRO A 71 6.12 -0.78 -6.94
N SER A 72 5.65 -0.89 -5.69
CA SER A 72 6.13 -1.87 -4.72
C SER A 72 5.44 -3.24 -4.84
N GLY A 73 4.38 -3.35 -5.65
CA GLY A 73 3.49 -4.51 -5.69
C GLY A 73 2.55 -4.63 -4.49
N PHE A 74 2.57 -3.65 -3.56
CA PHE A 74 1.63 -3.54 -2.46
C PHE A 74 0.63 -2.42 -2.73
N GLY A 75 -0.65 -2.75 -2.85
CA GLY A 75 -1.73 -1.76 -2.92
C GLY A 75 -1.92 -1.07 -1.58
N VAL A 76 -2.25 0.22 -1.59
CA VAL A 76 -2.50 1.00 -0.37
C VAL A 76 -3.98 0.98 -0.05
N ALA A 77 -4.33 0.48 1.13
CA ALA A 77 -5.70 0.50 1.62
C ALA A 77 -5.91 1.72 2.52
N VAL A 78 -6.99 2.48 2.26
CA VAL A 78 -7.35 3.70 3.00
C VAL A 78 -8.76 3.60 3.58
N ASP A 79 -9.06 4.40 4.59
CA ASP A 79 -10.43 4.66 5.04
C ASP A 79 -11.07 5.82 4.26
N GLY A 80 -12.34 6.14 4.55
CA GLY A 80 -13.08 7.22 3.89
C GLY A 80 -12.53 8.65 4.12
N SER A 81 -11.52 8.82 4.98
CA SER A 81 -10.78 10.09 5.09
C SER A 81 -9.53 10.14 4.18
N GLY A 82 -9.17 9.01 3.57
CA GLY A 82 -7.94 8.82 2.79
C GLY A 82 -6.74 8.41 3.65
N ALA A 83 -6.93 8.21 4.95
CA ALA A 83 -5.85 7.76 5.83
C ALA A 83 -5.52 6.30 5.53
N VAL A 84 -4.23 5.95 5.43
CA VAL A 84 -3.82 4.55 5.27
C VAL A 84 -4.40 3.75 6.44
N VAL A 85 -4.91 2.55 6.18
CA VAL A 85 -5.33 1.57 7.20
C VAL A 85 -4.68 0.21 7.01
N GLY A 86 -4.06 -0.02 5.85
CA GLY A 86 -3.33 -1.25 5.58
C GLY A 86 -2.72 -1.28 4.19
N SER A 87 -2.30 -2.48 3.79
CA SER A 87 -1.79 -2.75 2.45
C SER A 87 -2.29 -4.10 1.97
N VAL A 88 -2.35 -4.30 0.66
CA VAL A 88 -2.89 -5.51 0.05
C VAL A 88 -1.95 -6.04 -1.05
N LYS A 89 -1.71 -7.35 -1.08
CA LYS A 89 -1.03 -8.02 -2.21
C LYS A 89 -2.06 -8.55 -3.20
N ALA A 90 -1.70 -8.57 -4.49
CA ALA A 90 -2.56 -9.12 -5.53
C ALA A 90 -2.98 -10.58 -5.24
N ASP A 91 -2.04 -11.40 -4.75
CA ASP A 91 -2.29 -12.80 -4.41
C ASP A 91 -3.35 -12.96 -3.30
N ASP A 92 -3.32 -12.10 -2.29
CA ASP A 92 -4.30 -12.10 -1.19
C ASP A 92 -5.70 -11.76 -1.72
N VAL A 93 -5.80 -10.81 -2.65
CA VAL A 93 -7.08 -10.46 -3.30
C VAL A 93 -7.61 -11.61 -4.14
N LEU A 94 -6.75 -12.27 -4.92
CA LEU A 94 -7.13 -13.42 -5.73
C LEU A 94 -7.60 -14.59 -4.86
N ALA A 95 -6.94 -14.84 -3.73
CA ALA A 95 -7.35 -15.85 -2.76
C ALA A 95 -8.71 -15.51 -2.10
N ALA A 96 -8.93 -14.24 -1.74
CA ALA A 96 -10.19 -13.77 -1.19
C ALA A 96 -11.33 -13.91 -2.22
N LEU A 97 -11.11 -13.50 -3.47
CA LEU A 97 -12.07 -13.66 -4.58
C LEU A 97 -12.43 -15.13 -4.82
N ALA A 98 -11.44 -16.03 -4.81
CA ALA A 98 -11.69 -17.46 -4.95
C ALA A 98 -12.55 -18.00 -3.78
N THR A 99 -12.32 -17.50 -2.58
CA THR A 99 -13.09 -17.88 -1.39
C THR A 99 -14.53 -17.38 -1.46
N ALA A 100 -14.75 -16.10 -1.80
CA ALA A 100 -16.08 -15.52 -1.95
C ALA A 100 -16.96 -16.30 -2.94
N ARG A 101 -16.41 -16.66 -4.11
CA ARG A 101 -17.14 -17.45 -5.12
C ARG A 101 -17.57 -18.84 -4.62
N ARG A 102 -16.75 -19.49 -3.78
CA ARG A 102 -17.12 -20.78 -3.18
C ARG A 102 -18.25 -20.65 -2.17
N HIS A 103 -18.29 -19.55 -1.41
CA HIS A 103 -19.36 -19.27 -0.47
C HIS A 103 -20.69 -19.01 -1.18
N GLU A 104 -20.69 -18.24 -2.26
CA GLU A 104 -21.89 -17.98 -3.08
C GLU A 104 -22.45 -19.27 -3.71
N ALA A 105 -21.58 -20.19 -4.15
CA ALA A 105 -22.01 -21.45 -4.74
C ALA A 105 -22.56 -22.47 -3.73
N ALA A 106 -22.31 -22.26 -2.43
CA ALA A 106 -22.74 -23.14 -1.34
C ALA A 106 -23.98 -22.62 -0.59
N ALA A 107 -24.43 -21.41 -0.88
CA ALA A 107 -25.62 -20.76 -0.32
C ALA A 107 -26.85 -21.01 -1.21
#